data_AF-D8JQ65-F1
#
_entry.id   AF-D8JQ65-F1
#
_cell.length_a   1.000
_cell.length_b   1.000
_cell.length_c   1.000
_cell.angle_alpha   90.00
_cell.angle_beta   90.00
_cell.angle_gamma   90.00
#
_symmetry.space_group_name_H-M   'P 1'
#
loop_
_entity.id
_entity.type
_entity.pdbx_description
1 polymer ?
#
loop_
_entity_poly.entity_id
_entity_poly.type
_entity_poly.pdbx_seq_one_letter_code
_entity_poly.pdbx_strand_id
1 'polypeptide(L)'
;MTTEQSADDTLLNDVFSSGRERGADTAAPAEPEAKAEEPTAEPQSKEAAEPEVKPEATDAEPKGYRDPSTGRFVPLKELTSEREKRQSAEKARDEEARLRKDAEDNWRRTQAQVEEIQRRIQAQAQPHQPPPDPNLDPAGAMAFQQEQFQQALLNQRLNTSEMFARNKHGDQIVDAAFQAAQQAGVLKSFVGSRDCYGELVKWHRHQQVLARVGEDPDAYEKTLEDKIRAKVLEELKTGNRAVMPGQTPPPVQQFPGSLADATGTGSNAAVPVSDEAIMGNVFGSNRKRK
;
A
#
# COMPACT_ATOMS: atom_id res chain seq x y z
N MET A 1 26.04 -10.78 69.25
CA MET A 1 24.85 -10.26 68.54
C MET A 1 25.12 -10.44 67.06
N THR A 2 24.32 -11.28 66.43
CA THR A 2 24.54 -11.86 65.10
C THR A 2 23.89 -10.97 64.04
N THR A 3 24.62 -10.72 62.96
CA THR A 3 24.22 -9.90 61.81
C THR A 3 23.34 -10.70 60.84
N GLU A 4 22.09 -10.27 60.64
CA GLU A 4 21.26 -10.70 59.51
C GLU A 4 21.56 -9.81 58.30
N GLN A 5 22.04 -10.42 57.21
CA GLN A 5 22.32 -9.76 55.95
C GLN A 5 21.35 -10.33 54.90
N SER A 6 20.62 -9.40 54.31
CA SER A 6 19.52 -9.49 53.34
C SER A 6 19.67 -10.51 52.20
N ALA A 7 18.59 -11.26 51.94
CA ALA A 7 18.47 -12.28 50.90
C ALA A 7 17.85 -11.79 49.56
N ASP A 8 17.72 -10.48 49.34
CA ASP A 8 17.01 -9.93 48.18
C ASP A 8 17.92 -9.48 47.02
N ASP A 9 19.24 -9.52 47.17
CA ASP A 9 20.21 -9.03 46.15
C ASP A 9 20.67 -10.13 45.17
N THR A 10 20.35 -11.40 45.44
CA THR A 10 20.77 -12.55 44.62
C THR A 10 19.81 -12.89 43.48
N LEU A 11 18.59 -12.36 43.46
CA LEU A 11 17.59 -12.64 42.42
C LEU A 11 17.67 -11.70 41.21
N LEU A 12 18.27 -10.51 41.34
CA LEU A 12 18.42 -9.56 40.23
C LEU A 12 19.64 -9.83 39.33
N ASN A 13 20.62 -10.61 39.78
CA ASN A 13 21.87 -10.84 39.03
C ASN A 13 21.87 -12.05 38.08
N ASP A 14 20.84 -12.91 38.15
CA ASP A 14 20.77 -14.16 37.37
C ASP A 14 20.10 -14.01 36.00
N VAL A 15 19.43 -12.88 35.74
CA VAL A 15 18.74 -12.61 34.46
C VAL A 15 19.67 -11.97 33.41
N PHE A 16 20.78 -11.36 33.82
CA PHE A 16 21.69 -10.63 32.91
C PHE A 16 22.99 -11.37 32.56
N SER A 17 23.21 -12.60 33.05
CA SER A 17 24.48 -13.33 32.87
C SER A 17 24.44 -14.47 31.83
N SER A 18 23.31 -14.73 31.16
CA SER A 18 23.23 -15.79 30.14
C SER A 18 23.22 -15.22 28.72
N GLY A 19 24.36 -14.71 28.27
CA GLY A 19 24.49 -14.21 26.90
C GLY A 19 25.88 -13.75 26.48
N ARG A 20 26.90 -14.64 26.51
CA ARG A 20 27.97 -14.70 25.50
C ARG A 20 28.98 -15.85 25.73
N GLU A 21 29.09 -16.67 24.68
CA GLU A 21 30.30 -17.35 24.19
C GLU A 21 30.85 -18.63 24.88
N ARG A 22 30.62 -19.77 24.19
CA ARG A 22 31.63 -20.80 23.83
C ARG A 22 30.96 -21.85 22.93
N GLY A 23 31.51 -22.32 21.80
CA GLY A 23 32.82 -22.10 21.20
C GLY A 23 32.85 -22.67 19.78
N ALA A 24 33.87 -22.26 19.03
CA ALA A 24 34.30 -22.82 17.76
C ALA A 24 35.49 -23.79 17.96
N ASP A 25 35.84 -24.47 16.86
CA ASP A 25 36.90 -25.47 16.59
C ASP A 25 36.55 -26.94 16.83
N THR A 26 36.53 -27.81 15.80
CA THR A 26 37.74 -28.30 15.10
C THR A 26 37.45 -28.78 13.65
N ALA A 27 38.51 -28.83 12.82
CA ALA A 27 38.52 -28.87 11.35
C ALA A 27 38.59 -30.25 10.63
N ALA A 28 37.94 -30.31 9.43
CA ALA A 28 38.23 -30.91 8.08
C ALA A 28 38.79 -32.36 7.90
N PRO A 29 38.76 -33.01 6.68
CA PRO A 29 38.18 -32.69 5.35
C PRO A 29 37.39 -33.85 4.65
N ALA A 30 36.56 -33.56 3.63
CA ALA A 30 36.25 -34.49 2.50
C ALA A 30 35.48 -33.80 1.35
N GLU A 31 36.09 -33.79 0.17
CA GLU A 31 35.55 -33.64 -1.20
C GLU A 31 36.00 -34.92 -1.97
N PRO A 32 35.58 -35.27 -3.22
CA PRO A 32 34.51 -34.79 -4.12
C PRO A 32 33.78 -35.97 -4.88
N GLU A 33 33.12 -35.66 -6.02
CA GLU A 33 32.57 -36.54 -7.10
C GLU A 33 31.08 -36.97 -7.01
N ALA A 34 30.27 -37.02 -8.08
CA ALA A 34 30.31 -36.55 -9.47
C ALA A 34 28.94 -36.86 -10.15
N LYS A 35 28.57 -36.06 -11.17
CA LYS A 35 27.75 -36.38 -12.40
C LYS A 35 26.29 -36.84 -12.24
N ALA A 36 25.30 -36.50 -13.09
CA ALA A 36 25.26 -36.16 -14.53
C ALA A 36 23.99 -35.28 -14.84
N GLU A 37 24.03 -34.28 -15.74
CA GLU A 37 23.55 -34.28 -17.16
C GLU A 37 22.05 -34.67 -17.32
N GLU A 38 21.16 -34.04 -18.10
CA GLU A 38 21.16 -32.95 -19.10
C GLU A 38 19.67 -32.61 -19.45
N PRO A 39 19.37 -31.61 -20.30
CA PRO A 39 18.06 -30.97 -20.45
C PRO A 39 17.10 -31.71 -21.39
N THR A 40 15.79 -31.46 -21.26
CA THR A 40 14.78 -31.94 -22.22
C THR A 40 14.27 -30.77 -23.07
N ALA A 41 14.60 -30.83 -24.36
CA ALA A 41 13.98 -30.07 -25.44
C ALA A 41 12.70 -30.79 -25.94
N GLU A 42 11.86 -29.99 -26.60
CA GLU A 42 10.54 -30.25 -27.22
C GLU A 42 10.45 -31.51 -28.11
N PRO A 43 9.23 -31.92 -28.58
CA PRO A 43 8.92 -31.57 -29.98
C PRO A 43 7.43 -31.46 -30.42
N GLN A 44 7.21 -30.51 -31.36
CA GLN A 44 6.48 -30.58 -32.65
C GLN A 44 4.96 -30.86 -32.77
N SER A 45 4.26 -30.05 -33.58
CA SER A 45 3.50 -30.43 -34.82
C SER A 45 2.81 -29.20 -35.47
N LYS A 46 3.19 -28.78 -36.71
CA LYS A 46 2.49 -28.92 -38.04
C LYS A 46 1.23 -28.04 -38.22
N GLU A 47 0.85 -27.40 -39.34
CA GLU A 47 1.31 -27.27 -40.75
C GLU A 47 0.28 -26.42 -41.53
N ALA A 48 0.72 -25.54 -42.46
CA ALA A 48 0.04 -25.00 -43.68
C ALA A 48 0.76 -23.70 -44.13
N ALA A 49 1.69 -23.71 -45.11
CA ALA A 49 1.52 -23.76 -46.58
C ALA A 49 1.25 -22.38 -47.25
N GLU A 50 2.35 -21.76 -47.74
CA GLU A 50 2.61 -21.05 -49.02
C GLU A 50 1.68 -19.94 -49.60
N PRO A 51 2.21 -18.98 -50.41
CA PRO A 51 3.24 -19.17 -51.46
C PRO A 51 4.47 -18.25 -51.46
N GLU A 52 5.50 -18.77 -52.15
CA GLU A 52 6.74 -18.15 -52.60
C GLU A 52 6.61 -16.73 -53.19
N VAL A 53 7.52 -15.84 -52.78
CA VAL A 53 8.04 -14.76 -53.63
C VAL A 53 9.56 -14.83 -53.58
N LYS A 54 10.17 -15.26 -54.68
CA LYS A 54 11.62 -15.15 -54.93
C LYS A 54 12.06 -13.69 -54.79
N PRO A 55 13.08 -13.36 -53.98
CA PRO A 55 13.94 -12.23 -54.27
C PRO A 55 15.05 -12.74 -55.19
N GLU A 56 14.97 -12.31 -56.44
CA GLU A 56 16.04 -12.37 -57.41
C GLU A 56 17.31 -11.76 -56.79
N ALA A 57 18.35 -12.57 -56.68
CA ALA A 57 19.66 -12.14 -56.24
C ALA A 57 20.26 -11.18 -57.27
N THR A 58 20.18 -9.87 -57.01
CA THR A 58 21.15 -8.92 -57.56
C THR A 58 22.32 -8.83 -56.59
N ASP A 59 23.21 -9.82 -56.71
CA ASP A 59 24.55 -9.76 -56.14
C ASP A 59 25.38 -8.78 -56.98
N ALA A 60 25.32 -7.51 -56.60
CA ALA A 60 26.29 -6.52 -57.01
C ALA A 60 27.05 -6.09 -55.75
N GLU A 61 28.04 -6.88 -55.36
CA GLU A 61 29.04 -6.46 -54.39
C GLU A 61 29.60 -5.09 -54.80
N PRO A 62 29.56 -4.07 -53.93
CA PRO A 62 30.10 -2.77 -54.28
C PRO A 62 31.63 -2.90 -54.34
N LYS A 63 32.20 -2.60 -55.51
CA LYS A 63 33.64 -2.66 -55.76
C LYS A 63 34.38 -1.81 -54.72
N GLY A 64 35.21 -2.46 -53.91
CA GLY A 64 36.06 -1.84 -52.90
C GLY A 64 36.96 -0.72 -53.45
N TYR A 65 37.40 0.14 -52.54
CA TYR A 65 38.26 1.27 -52.86
C TYR A 65 39.74 0.86 -52.73
N ARG A 66 40.58 1.28 -53.68
CA ARG A 66 42.03 1.05 -53.63
C ARG A 66 42.70 2.25 -52.98
N ASP A 67 43.32 2.03 -51.82
CA ASP A 67 44.00 3.10 -51.08
C ASP A 67 45.18 3.65 -51.93
N PRO A 68 45.19 4.96 -52.25
CA PRO A 68 46.24 5.56 -53.07
C PRO A 68 47.62 5.58 -52.40
N SER A 69 47.71 5.39 -51.07
CA SER A 69 49.00 5.41 -50.35
C SER A 69 49.64 4.03 -50.20
N THR A 70 48.85 2.98 -49.99
CA THR A 70 49.34 1.61 -49.75
C THR A 70 49.10 0.65 -50.91
N GLY A 71 48.28 1.05 -51.90
CA GLY A 71 47.98 0.25 -53.09
C GLY A 71 47.17 -1.02 -52.83
N ARG A 72 46.78 -1.28 -51.58
CA ARG A 72 45.99 -2.45 -51.14
C ARG A 72 44.50 -2.23 -51.37
N PHE A 73 43.80 -3.30 -51.70
CA PHE A 73 42.35 -3.29 -51.90
C PHE A 73 41.67 -3.43 -50.54
N VAL A 74 40.92 -2.41 -50.12
CA VAL A 74 40.16 -2.45 -48.87
C VAL A 74 38.69 -2.70 -49.21
N PRO A 75 38.10 -3.80 -48.74
CA PRO A 75 36.68 -4.06 -48.91
C PRO A 75 35.85 -2.92 -48.32
N LEU A 76 34.83 -2.45 -49.03
CA LEU A 76 33.95 -1.37 -48.57
C LEU A 76 33.32 -1.66 -47.20
N LYS A 77 33.07 -2.93 -46.90
CA LYS A 77 32.54 -3.40 -45.60
C LYS A 77 33.49 -3.12 -44.42
N GLU A 78 34.81 -3.14 -44.64
CA GLU A 78 35.79 -2.81 -43.61
C GLU A 78 35.86 -1.29 -43.38
N LEU A 79 35.75 -0.49 -44.46
CA LEU A 79 35.70 0.97 -44.34
C LEU A 79 34.41 1.48 -43.67
N THR A 80 33.26 0.86 -43.97
CA THR A 80 32.00 1.22 -43.32
C THR A 80 32.00 0.82 -41.86
N SER A 81 32.48 -0.38 -41.51
CA SER A 81 32.58 -0.81 -40.11
C SER A 81 33.60 0.00 -39.30
N GLU A 82 34.72 0.43 -39.89
CA GLU A 82 35.66 1.34 -39.22
C GLU A 82 35.05 2.75 -39.02
N ARG A 83 34.30 3.26 -40.00
CA ARG A 83 33.56 4.53 -39.87
C ARG A 83 32.48 4.44 -38.80
N GLU A 84 31.72 3.36 -38.75
CA GLU A 84 30.69 3.11 -37.73
C GLU A 84 31.30 3.01 -36.34
N LYS A 85 32.44 2.33 -36.17
CA LYS A 85 33.18 2.26 -34.90
C LYS A 85 33.67 3.63 -34.44
N ARG A 86 34.16 4.47 -35.35
CA ARG A 86 34.56 5.85 -35.00
C ARG A 86 33.37 6.69 -34.61
N GLN A 87 32.27 6.58 -35.35
CA GLN A 87 31.05 7.33 -35.08
C GLN A 87 30.40 6.90 -33.75
N SER A 88 30.41 5.60 -33.42
CA SER A 88 29.90 5.11 -32.14
C SER A 88 30.82 5.51 -30.98
N ALA A 89 32.13 5.48 -31.16
CA ALA A 89 33.10 5.96 -30.16
C ALA A 89 32.97 7.46 -29.89
N GLU A 90 32.71 8.27 -30.93
CA GLU A 90 32.44 9.71 -30.79
C GLU A 90 31.13 9.97 -30.03
N LYS A 91 30.04 9.28 -30.40
CA LYS A 91 28.76 9.37 -29.69
C LYS A 91 28.89 8.95 -28.23
N ALA A 92 29.62 7.87 -27.94
CA ALA A 92 29.84 7.41 -26.58
C ALA A 92 30.60 8.45 -25.73
N ARG A 93 31.59 9.15 -26.32
CA ARG A 93 32.31 10.24 -25.64
C ARG A 93 31.41 11.45 -25.39
N ASP A 94 30.56 11.80 -26.35
CA ASP A 94 29.61 12.91 -26.20
C ASP A 94 28.55 12.61 -25.14
N GLU A 95 28.06 11.37 -25.08
CA GLU A 95 27.13 10.91 -24.05
C GLU A 95 27.77 10.89 -22.67
N GLU A 96 29.01 10.41 -22.54
CA GLU A 96 29.76 10.45 -21.28
C GLU A 96 30.01 11.90 -20.82
N ALA A 97 30.39 12.79 -21.74
CA ALA A 97 30.57 14.21 -21.43
C ALA A 97 29.28 14.88 -20.97
N ARG A 98 28.13 14.52 -21.57
CA ARG A 98 26.81 14.99 -21.15
C ARG A 98 26.43 14.47 -19.77
N LEU A 99 26.57 13.17 -19.54
CA LEU A 99 26.28 12.54 -18.25
C LEU A 99 27.15 13.14 -17.14
N ARG A 100 28.43 13.41 -17.41
CA ARG A 100 29.33 14.05 -16.46
C ARG A 100 28.89 15.48 -16.13
N LYS A 101 28.52 16.25 -17.14
CA LYS A 101 28.03 17.62 -16.95
C LYS A 101 26.73 17.63 -16.14
N ASP A 102 25.78 16.74 -16.45
CA ASP A 102 24.53 16.61 -15.72
C ASP A 102 24.76 16.18 -14.26
N ALA A 103 25.71 15.27 -14.03
CA ALA A 103 26.11 14.86 -12.68
C ALA A 103 26.74 16.01 -11.90
N GLU A 104 27.63 16.80 -12.53
CA GLU A 104 28.24 17.98 -11.92
C GLU A 104 27.20 19.06 -11.60
N ASP A 105 26.26 19.32 -12.52
CA ASP A 105 25.17 20.28 -12.31
C ASP A 105 24.23 19.84 -11.18
N ASN A 106 23.89 18.55 -11.13
CA ASN A 106 23.09 17.97 -10.04
C ASN A 106 23.83 18.06 -8.70
N TRP A 107 25.13 17.76 -8.68
CA TRP A 107 25.96 17.90 -7.48
C TRP A 107 26.00 19.35 -6.99
N ARG A 108 26.21 20.32 -7.91
CA ARG A 108 26.20 21.76 -7.57
C ARG A 108 24.86 22.21 -7.01
N ARG A 109 23.74 21.78 -7.61
CA ARG A 109 22.39 22.09 -7.12
C ARG A 109 22.16 21.51 -5.72
N THR A 110 22.59 20.28 -5.50
CA THR A 110 22.46 19.61 -4.21
C THR A 110 23.29 20.30 -3.15
N GLN A 111 24.55 20.64 -3.45
CA GLN A 111 25.42 21.41 -2.56
C GLN A 111 24.82 22.77 -2.21
N ALA A 112 24.31 23.51 -3.20
CA ALA A 112 23.66 24.79 -2.96
C ALA A 112 22.42 24.67 -2.06
N GLN A 113 21.61 23.61 -2.23
CA GLN A 113 20.49 23.34 -1.33
C GLN A 113 20.93 23.00 0.08
N VAL A 114 21.96 22.16 0.23
CA VAL A 114 22.50 21.80 1.55
C VAL A 114 23.06 23.03 2.26
N GLU A 115 23.81 23.87 1.55
CA GLU A 115 24.34 25.12 2.08
C GLU A 115 23.20 26.09 2.48
N GLU A 116 22.15 26.20 1.67
CA GLU A 116 20.99 27.02 2.01
C GLU A 116 20.26 26.49 3.25
N ILE A 117 20.05 25.17 3.34
CA ILE A 117 19.46 24.53 4.51
C ILE A 117 20.33 24.78 5.75
N GLN A 118 21.64 24.62 5.64
CA GLN A 118 22.57 24.86 6.74
C GLN A 118 22.55 26.34 7.17
N ARG A 119 22.48 27.27 6.21
CA ARG A 119 22.34 28.71 6.48
C ARG A 119 21.01 29.02 7.17
N ARG A 120 19.91 28.39 6.76
CA ARG A 120 18.61 28.52 7.43
C ARG A 120 18.66 27.97 8.84
N ILE A 121 19.27 26.81 9.07
CA ILE A 121 19.43 26.22 10.40
C ILE A 121 20.29 27.12 11.28
N GLN A 122 21.40 27.66 10.79
CA GLN A 122 22.22 28.61 11.54
C GLN A 122 21.48 29.94 11.83
N ALA A 123 20.68 30.43 10.87
CA ALA A 123 19.87 31.63 11.07
C ALA A 123 18.69 31.40 12.03
N GLN A 124 18.17 30.17 12.11
CA GLN A 124 17.09 29.76 13.03
C GLN A 124 17.58 29.10 14.30
N ALA A 125 18.90 28.95 14.51
CA ALA A 125 19.47 28.56 15.78
C ALA A 125 19.22 29.70 16.77
N GLN A 126 17.98 29.74 17.29
CA GLN A 126 17.63 30.64 18.37
C GLN A 126 18.60 30.35 19.50
N PRO A 127 19.18 31.39 20.12
CA PRO A 127 20.00 31.19 21.30
C PRO A 127 19.15 30.44 22.31
N HIS A 128 19.55 29.20 22.62
CA HIS A 128 18.95 28.45 23.71
C HIS A 128 19.23 29.25 24.96
N GLN A 129 18.23 30.03 25.41
CA GLN A 129 18.41 30.84 26.60
C GLN A 129 18.70 29.88 27.74
N PRO A 130 19.79 30.09 28.50
CA PRO A 130 20.06 29.24 29.65
C PRO A 130 18.85 29.29 30.58
N PRO A 131 18.46 28.17 31.20
CA PRO A 131 17.36 28.16 32.15
C PRO A 131 17.63 29.21 33.24
N PRO A 132 16.61 29.94 33.72
CA PRO A 132 16.77 30.92 34.79
C PRO A 132 17.40 30.27 36.03
N ASP A 133 18.42 30.91 36.61
CA ASP A 133 19.09 30.40 37.81
C ASP A 133 18.13 30.50 39.02
N PRO A 134 17.78 29.38 39.68
CA PRO A 134 16.89 29.39 40.83
C PRO A 134 17.37 30.25 42.01
N ASN A 135 18.68 30.53 42.12
CA ASN A 135 19.23 31.33 43.22
C ASN A 135 19.17 32.84 42.95
N LEU A 136 19.25 33.25 41.67
CA LEU A 136 19.22 34.66 41.27
C LEU A 136 17.81 35.12 40.89
N ASP A 137 17.01 34.24 40.31
CA ASP A 137 15.61 34.48 39.94
C ASP A 137 14.73 33.25 40.25
N PRO A 138 14.32 33.07 41.51
CA PRO A 138 13.48 31.95 41.90
C PRO A 138 12.09 31.96 41.23
N ALA A 139 11.56 33.14 40.89
CA ALA A 139 10.25 33.25 40.23
C ALA A 139 10.33 32.82 38.76
N GLY A 140 11.36 33.25 38.03
CA GLY A 140 11.63 32.82 36.66
C GLY A 140 11.94 31.34 36.55
N ALA A 141 12.72 30.78 37.50
CA ALA A 141 13.00 29.35 37.53
C ALA A 141 11.73 28.50 37.73
N MET A 142 10.83 28.93 38.63
CA MET A 142 9.55 28.26 38.83
C MET A 142 8.63 28.36 37.62
N ALA A 143 8.56 29.52 36.96
CA ALA A 143 7.78 29.70 35.74
C ALA A 143 8.31 28.82 34.59
N PHE A 144 9.64 28.77 34.41
CA PHE A 144 10.28 27.89 33.44
C PHE A 144 9.98 26.41 33.73
N GLN A 145 10.08 25.99 34.99
CA GLN A 145 9.74 24.62 35.39
C GLN A 145 8.26 24.30 35.13
N GLN A 146 7.36 25.25 35.41
CA GLN A 146 5.94 25.10 35.13
C GLN A 146 5.65 25.01 33.63
N GLU A 147 6.34 25.79 32.80
CA GLU A 147 6.23 25.71 31.34
C GLU A 147 6.72 24.37 30.81
N GLN A 148 7.89 23.91 31.27
CA GLN A 148 8.43 22.58 30.92
C GLN A 148 7.44 21.46 31.30
N PHE A 149 6.84 21.56 32.48
CA PHE A 149 5.82 20.60 32.92
C PHE A 149 4.56 20.64 32.05
N GLN A 150 4.08 21.84 31.69
CA GLN A 150 2.92 21.99 30.79
C GLN A 150 3.21 21.43 29.39
N GLN A 151 4.41 21.67 28.83
CA GLN A 151 4.83 21.11 27.56
C GLN A 151 4.92 19.57 27.63
N ALA A 152 5.49 19.03 28.72
CA ALA A 152 5.55 17.58 28.93
C ALA A 152 4.15 16.95 29.00
N LEU A 153 3.22 17.60 29.71
CA LEU A 153 1.83 17.14 29.80
C LEU A 153 1.11 17.20 28.45
N LEU A 154 1.34 18.25 27.67
CA LEU A 154 0.80 18.39 26.32
C LEU A 154 1.34 17.29 25.39
N ASN A 155 2.65 17.05 25.41
CA ASN A 155 3.26 15.97 24.64
C ASN A 155 2.72 14.60 25.05
N GLN A 156 2.56 14.34 26.35
CA GLN A 156 1.96 13.11 26.84
C GLN A 156 0.51 12.95 26.34
N ARG A 157 -0.30 14.01 26.35
CA ARG A 157 -1.66 14.00 25.81
C ARG A 157 -1.66 13.71 24.31
N LEU A 158 -0.78 14.32 23.54
CA LEU A 158 -0.65 14.07 22.09
C LEU A 158 -0.27 12.61 21.84
N ASN A 159 0.75 12.08 22.52
CA ASN A 159 1.19 10.69 22.39
C ASN A 159 0.08 9.70 22.76
N THR A 160 -0.66 9.97 23.85
CA THR A 160 -1.77 9.12 24.28
C THR A 160 -2.91 9.15 23.27
N SER A 161 -3.23 10.33 22.75
CA SER A 161 -4.26 10.49 21.72
C SER A 161 -3.86 9.77 20.42
N GLU A 162 -2.59 9.87 20.02
CA GLU A 162 -2.05 9.15 18.87
C GLU A 162 -2.18 7.65 19.04
N MET A 163 -1.69 7.11 20.17
CA MET A 163 -1.79 5.69 20.48
C MET A 163 -3.24 5.21 20.42
N PHE A 164 -4.18 5.96 21.01
CA PHE A 164 -5.60 5.61 20.99
C PHE A 164 -6.19 5.64 19.57
N ALA A 165 -5.84 6.65 18.77
CA ALA A 165 -6.29 6.76 17.39
C ALA A 165 -5.73 5.62 16.52
N ARG A 166 -4.44 5.29 16.67
CA ARG A 166 -3.79 4.16 15.99
C ARG A 166 -4.46 2.84 16.37
N ASN A 167 -4.73 2.62 17.66
CA ASN A 167 -5.43 1.42 18.13
C ASN A 167 -6.87 1.32 17.57
N LYS A 168 -7.58 2.43 17.40
CA LYS A 168 -8.99 2.44 16.97
C LYS A 168 -9.16 2.44 15.44
N HIS A 169 -8.26 3.09 14.71
CA HIS A 169 -8.41 3.36 13.29
C HIS A 169 -7.31 2.72 12.43
N GLY A 170 -6.21 2.26 13.03
CA GLY A 170 -5.04 1.74 12.34
C GLY A 170 -4.08 2.85 11.92
N ASP A 171 -2.80 2.48 11.78
CA ASP A 171 -1.71 3.43 11.49
C ASP A 171 -1.92 4.19 10.18
N GLN A 172 -2.30 3.49 9.11
CA GLN A 172 -2.46 4.06 7.78
C GLN A 172 -3.48 5.21 7.73
N ILE A 173 -4.60 5.07 8.43
CA ILE A 173 -5.66 6.10 8.45
C ILE A 173 -5.18 7.33 9.23
N VAL A 174 -4.46 7.11 10.33
CA VAL A 174 -3.92 8.18 11.17
C VAL A 174 -2.84 8.95 10.41
N ASP A 175 -1.92 8.26 9.76
CA ASP A 175 -0.84 8.88 9.00
C ASP A 175 -1.38 9.66 7.79
N ALA A 176 -2.35 9.10 7.06
CA ALA A 176 -3.00 9.79 5.95
C ALA A 176 -3.74 11.06 6.42
N ALA A 177 -4.47 10.97 7.54
CA ALA A 177 -5.15 12.11 8.13
C ALA A 177 -4.15 13.18 8.60
N PHE A 178 -2.99 12.77 9.13
CA PHE A 178 -1.96 13.69 9.61
C PHE A 178 -1.33 14.45 8.45
N GLN A 179 -0.98 13.76 7.36
CA GLN A 179 -0.46 14.39 6.15
C GLN A 179 -1.48 15.34 5.52
N ALA A 180 -2.76 14.93 5.42
CA ALA A 180 -3.80 15.80 4.90
C ALA A 180 -3.98 17.07 5.75
N ALA A 181 -3.95 16.95 7.07
CA ALA A 181 -4.06 18.09 7.98
C ALA A 181 -2.82 19.01 7.91
N GLN A 182 -1.64 18.44 7.67
CA GLN A 182 -0.40 19.19 7.46
C GLN A 182 -0.45 20.01 6.17
N GLN A 183 -0.91 19.39 5.07
CA GLN A 183 -1.06 20.06 3.77
C GLN A 183 -2.10 21.18 3.83
N ALA A 184 -3.19 20.97 4.57
CA ALA A 184 -4.23 21.98 4.78
C ALA A 184 -3.86 23.05 5.83
N GLY A 185 -2.74 22.90 6.54
CA GLY A 185 -2.28 23.87 7.55
C GLY A 185 -3.14 23.95 8.82
N VAL A 186 -3.99 22.94 9.09
CA VAL A 186 -4.98 22.93 10.17
C VAL A 186 -4.53 22.18 11.43
N LEU A 187 -3.31 21.64 11.47
CA LEU A 187 -2.82 20.87 12.64
C LEU A 187 -2.99 21.60 13.98
N LYS A 188 -2.73 22.91 14.00
CA LYS A 188 -2.81 23.72 15.23
C LYS A 188 -4.23 23.81 15.82
N SER A 189 -5.29 23.69 15.01
CA SER A 189 -6.67 23.76 15.52
C SER A 189 -7.04 22.53 16.34
N PHE A 190 -6.35 21.41 16.16
CA PHE A 190 -6.65 20.15 16.86
C PHE A 190 -5.89 19.98 18.18
N VAL A 191 -4.78 20.71 18.38
CA VAL A 191 -3.93 20.58 19.59
C VAL A 191 -4.69 20.93 20.88
N GLY A 192 -5.65 21.85 20.81
CA GLY A 192 -6.49 22.21 21.97
C GLY A 192 -7.60 21.21 22.29
N SER A 193 -7.86 20.24 21.40
CA SER A 193 -8.90 19.24 21.62
C SER A 193 -8.45 18.13 22.57
N ARG A 194 -9.41 17.45 23.21
CA ARG A 194 -9.11 16.37 24.15
C ARG A 194 -8.47 15.16 23.47
N ASP A 195 -8.91 14.84 22.26
CA ASP A 195 -8.42 13.74 21.44
C ASP A 195 -7.94 14.28 20.07
N CYS A 196 -6.78 14.92 20.04
CA CYS A 196 -6.21 15.56 18.85
C CYS A 196 -6.21 14.65 17.62
N TYR A 197 -5.68 13.42 17.73
CA TYR A 197 -5.60 12.50 16.60
C TYR A 197 -6.97 11.90 16.25
N GLY A 198 -7.88 11.77 17.22
CA GLY A 198 -9.24 11.32 16.98
C GLY A 198 -10.04 12.34 16.16
N GLU A 199 -9.96 13.61 16.50
CA GLU A 199 -10.59 14.70 15.75
C GLU A 199 -9.97 14.87 14.36
N LEU A 200 -8.65 14.73 14.26
CA LEU A 200 -7.94 14.77 12.98
C LEU A 200 -8.40 13.66 12.02
N VAL A 201 -8.59 12.42 12.50
CA VAL A 201 -9.15 11.34 11.69
C VAL A 201 -10.61 11.62 11.29
N LYS A 202 -11.43 12.15 12.20
CA LYS A 202 -12.82 12.54 11.87
C LYS A 202 -12.86 13.61 10.79
N TRP A 203 -12.03 14.64 10.92
CA TRP A 203 -11.89 15.71 9.93
C TRP A 203 -11.48 15.14 8.57
N HIS A 204 -10.47 14.27 8.53
CA HIS A 204 -10.02 13.66 7.28
C HIS A 204 -11.11 12.80 6.63
N ARG A 205 -11.87 12.04 7.42
CA ARG A 205 -13.05 11.29 6.92
C ARG A 205 -14.10 12.23 6.35
N HIS A 206 -14.35 13.37 7.00
CA HIS A 206 -15.27 14.37 6.48
C HIS A 206 -14.79 14.92 5.13
N GLN A 207 -13.50 15.22 5.00
CA GLN A 207 -12.89 15.61 3.71
C GLN A 207 -13.05 14.54 2.63
N GLN A 208 -12.86 13.26 2.97
CA GLN A 208 -13.07 12.16 2.03
C GLN A 208 -14.54 12.02 1.60
N VAL A 209 -15.48 12.23 2.52
CA VAL A 209 -16.91 12.23 2.20
C VAL A 209 -17.25 13.39 1.28
N LEU A 210 -16.77 14.60 1.59
CA LEU A 210 -16.94 15.78 0.74
C LEU A 210 -16.35 15.55 -0.66
N ALA A 211 -15.16 14.96 -0.76
CA ALA A 211 -14.53 14.61 -2.03
C ALA A 211 -15.31 13.53 -2.81
N ARG A 212 -16.01 12.62 -2.11
CA ARG A 212 -16.79 11.54 -2.72
C ARG A 212 -18.19 11.97 -3.17
N VAL A 213 -18.84 12.81 -2.39
CA VAL A 213 -20.21 13.32 -2.68
C VAL A 213 -20.12 14.48 -3.68
N GLY A 214 -19.08 15.30 -3.63
CA GLY A 214 -18.93 16.49 -4.45
C GLY A 214 -19.87 17.63 -4.01
N GLU A 215 -20.07 18.61 -4.89
CA GLU A 215 -20.94 19.78 -4.64
C GLU A 215 -22.44 19.44 -4.62
N ASP A 216 -22.85 18.32 -5.24
CA ASP A 216 -24.26 17.96 -5.42
C ASP A 216 -24.61 16.58 -4.81
N PRO A 217 -25.14 16.55 -3.56
CA PRO A 217 -25.56 15.31 -2.89
C PRO A 217 -26.64 14.54 -3.66
N ASP A 218 -27.62 15.24 -4.22
CA ASP A 218 -28.76 14.64 -4.93
C ASP A 218 -28.33 13.92 -6.22
N ALA A 219 -27.27 14.40 -6.88
CA ALA A 219 -26.71 13.75 -8.05
C ALA A 219 -26.00 12.45 -7.66
N TYR A 220 -25.28 12.45 -6.54
CA TYR A 220 -24.62 11.26 -6.01
C TYR A 220 -25.65 10.16 -5.66
N GLU A 221 -26.75 10.52 -4.99
CA GLU A 221 -27.82 9.58 -4.64
C GLU A 221 -28.44 8.92 -5.87
N LYS A 222 -28.76 9.70 -6.92
CA LYS A 222 -29.28 9.15 -8.19
C LYS A 222 -28.33 8.16 -8.85
N THR A 223 -27.03 8.48 -8.92
CA THR A 223 -26.05 7.53 -9.48
C THR A 223 -25.91 6.26 -8.62
N LEU A 224 -26.13 6.36 -7.32
CA LEU A 224 -26.12 5.22 -6.41
C LEU A 224 -27.36 4.35 -6.62
N GLU A 225 -28.54 4.96 -6.73
CA GLU A 225 -29.79 4.26 -7.05
C GLU A 225 -29.71 3.52 -8.39
N ASP A 226 -29.18 4.17 -9.43
CA ASP A 226 -29.02 3.56 -10.75
C ASP A 226 -28.05 2.38 -10.70
N LYS A 227 -26.94 2.49 -9.96
CA LYS A 227 -26.01 1.36 -9.72
C LYS A 227 -26.67 0.23 -8.95
N ILE A 228 -27.47 0.53 -7.94
CA ILE A 228 -28.21 -0.48 -7.17
C ILE A 228 -29.24 -1.18 -8.05
N ARG A 229 -30.02 -0.42 -8.84
CA ARG A 229 -31.00 -1.00 -9.79
C ARG A 229 -30.32 -1.89 -10.83
N ALA A 230 -29.18 -1.46 -11.37
CA ALA A 230 -28.39 -2.26 -12.30
C ALA A 230 -27.91 -3.55 -11.63
N LYS A 231 -27.36 -3.48 -10.40
CA LYS A 231 -26.91 -4.66 -9.66
C LYS A 231 -28.05 -5.62 -9.33
N VAL A 232 -29.22 -5.12 -8.92
CA VAL A 232 -30.40 -5.95 -8.65
C VAL A 232 -30.89 -6.63 -9.91
N LEU A 233 -30.89 -5.94 -11.06
CA LEU A 233 -31.25 -6.54 -12.35
C LEU A 233 -30.23 -7.61 -12.79
N GLU A 234 -28.95 -7.42 -12.51
CA GLU A 234 -27.91 -8.43 -12.75
C GLU A 234 -28.05 -9.65 -11.82
N GLU A 235 -28.32 -9.44 -10.53
CA GLU A 235 -28.59 -10.52 -9.57
C GLU A 235 -29.85 -11.31 -9.96
N LEU A 236 -30.90 -10.63 -10.45
CA LEU A 236 -32.13 -11.27 -10.94
C LEU A 236 -31.90 -12.04 -12.26
N LYS A 237 -31.09 -11.50 -13.18
CA LYS A 237 -30.74 -12.15 -14.45
C LYS A 237 -29.80 -13.34 -14.28
N THR A 238 -28.89 -13.28 -13.30
CA THR A 238 -27.93 -14.34 -13.00
C THR A 238 -28.57 -15.46 -12.17
N GLY A 239 -29.82 -15.30 -11.73
CA GLY A 239 -30.57 -16.30 -10.95
C GLY A 239 -29.97 -16.61 -9.58
N ASN A 240 -28.94 -15.87 -9.17
CA ASN A 240 -28.21 -16.12 -7.94
C ASN A 240 -28.91 -15.41 -6.78
N ARG A 241 -30.06 -15.96 -6.38
CA ARG A 241 -30.70 -15.62 -5.11
C ARG A 241 -29.79 -16.15 -4.00
N ALA A 242 -28.81 -15.34 -3.60
CA ALA A 242 -27.92 -15.65 -2.51
C ALA A 242 -28.74 -15.80 -1.22
N VAL A 243 -29.04 -17.05 -0.87
CA VAL A 243 -29.54 -17.42 0.46
C VAL A 243 -28.39 -17.13 1.42
N MET A 244 -28.59 -16.19 2.35
CA MET A 244 -27.61 -15.93 3.42
C MET A 244 -27.38 -17.22 4.23
N PRO A 245 -26.14 -17.54 4.63
CA PRO A 245 -25.87 -18.72 5.44
C PRO A 245 -26.56 -18.57 6.81
N GLY A 246 -27.62 -19.34 7.03
CA GLY A 246 -28.40 -19.35 8.28
C GLY A 246 -29.87 -18.96 8.15
N GLN A 247 -30.35 -18.55 6.98
CA GLN A 247 -31.79 -18.40 6.72
C GLN A 247 -32.31 -19.58 5.92
N THR A 248 -33.24 -20.34 6.51
CA THR A 248 -34.08 -21.28 5.74
C THR A 248 -34.79 -20.50 4.63
N PRO A 249 -34.80 -21.02 3.39
CA PRO A 249 -35.45 -20.34 2.28
C PRO A 249 -36.92 -20.12 2.63
N PRO A 250 -37.48 -18.91 2.42
CA PRO A 250 -38.91 -18.71 2.60
C PRO A 250 -39.66 -19.66 1.67
N PRO A 251 -40.78 -20.27 2.13
CA PRO A 251 -41.56 -21.16 1.29
C PRO A 251 -41.94 -20.40 0.01
N VAL A 252 -41.69 -21.03 -1.13
CA VAL A 252 -42.08 -20.51 -2.44
C VAL A 252 -43.60 -20.31 -2.37
N GLN A 253 -44.04 -19.06 -2.26
CA GLN A 253 -45.45 -18.74 -2.43
C GLN A 253 -45.77 -19.00 -3.90
N GLN A 254 -46.24 -20.21 -4.18
CA GLN A 254 -46.93 -20.51 -5.42
C GLN A 254 -48.23 -19.73 -5.35
N PHE A 255 -48.24 -18.53 -5.96
CA PHE A 255 -49.51 -17.88 -6.25
C PHE A 255 -50.34 -18.87 -7.08
N PRO A 256 -51.61 -19.14 -6.71
CA PRO A 256 -52.47 -19.90 -7.58
C PRO A 256 -52.51 -19.17 -8.92
N GLY A 257 -52.15 -19.87 -10.00
CA GLY A 257 -52.20 -19.31 -11.35
C GLY A 257 -53.55 -18.66 -11.59
N SER A 258 -53.55 -17.52 -12.28
CA SER A 258 -54.78 -16.82 -12.66
C SER A 258 -55.69 -17.78 -13.43
N LEU A 259 -57.00 -17.69 -13.19
CA LEU A 259 -58.04 -18.50 -13.86
C LEU A 259 -57.99 -18.42 -15.40
N ALA A 260 -57.21 -17.51 -15.98
CA ALA A 260 -56.93 -17.44 -17.41
C ALA A 260 -56.04 -18.57 -17.95
N ASP A 261 -55.23 -19.21 -17.10
CA ASP A 261 -54.30 -20.30 -17.50
C ASP A 261 -54.87 -21.70 -17.25
N ALA A 262 -56.08 -21.80 -16.67
CA ALA A 262 -56.74 -23.07 -16.42
C ALA A 262 -57.64 -23.47 -17.60
N THR A 263 -57.03 -23.92 -18.71
CA THR A 263 -57.76 -24.74 -19.69
C THR A 263 -58.13 -26.05 -19.04
N GLY A 264 -59.42 -26.23 -18.78
CA GLY A 264 -59.94 -27.30 -17.94
C GLY A 264 -59.81 -28.69 -18.53
N THR A 265 -59.38 -29.62 -17.69
CA THR A 265 -59.92 -30.99 -17.59
C THR A 265 -59.41 -31.67 -16.31
N GLY A 266 -60.35 -32.03 -15.43
CA GLY A 266 -60.38 -33.36 -14.81
C GLY A 266 -59.47 -33.70 -13.62
N SER A 267 -60.08 -33.63 -12.43
CA SER A 267 -60.04 -34.64 -11.36
C SER A 267 -58.73 -34.96 -10.61
N ASN A 268 -58.76 -34.59 -9.32
CA ASN A 268 -58.13 -35.18 -8.13
C ASN A 268 -57.14 -34.23 -7.46
N ALA A 269 -57.57 -33.42 -6.50
CA ALA A 269 -57.84 -33.75 -5.09
C ALA A 269 -56.68 -33.27 -4.18
N ALA A 270 -56.91 -32.16 -3.48
CA ALA A 270 -56.31 -31.91 -2.18
C ALA A 270 -57.33 -31.15 -1.32
N VAL A 271 -57.64 -31.75 -0.17
CA VAL A 271 -58.67 -31.36 0.80
C VAL A 271 -58.41 -29.93 1.32
N PRO A 272 -59.43 -29.04 1.39
CA PRO A 272 -59.23 -27.70 1.93
C PRO A 272 -59.06 -27.77 3.46
N VAL A 273 -57.90 -27.32 3.95
CA VAL A 273 -57.66 -27.05 5.37
C VAL A 273 -58.67 -25.99 5.82
N SER A 274 -59.51 -26.32 6.79
CA SER A 274 -60.58 -25.44 7.28
C SER A 274 -60.02 -24.25 8.05
N ASP A 275 -60.74 -23.13 7.97
CA ASP A 275 -60.40 -21.78 8.49
C ASP A 275 -60.09 -21.75 10.00
N GLU A 276 -60.53 -22.77 10.74
CA GLU A 276 -60.30 -22.92 12.17
C GLU A 276 -58.83 -23.26 12.51
N ALA A 277 -58.11 -23.94 11.60
CA ALA A 277 -56.69 -24.21 11.77
C ALA A 277 -55.81 -22.95 11.56
N ILE A 278 -56.31 -21.99 10.80
CA ILE A 278 -55.62 -20.73 10.51
C ILE A 278 -55.75 -19.77 11.71
N MET A 279 -56.93 -19.71 12.34
CA MET A 279 -57.19 -18.87 13.52
C MET A 279 -56.36 -19.29 14.75
N GLY A 280 -56.13 -20.59 14.96
CA GLY A 280 -55.33 -21.11 16.08
C GLY A 280 -53.85 -20.69 16.02
N ASN A 281 -53.31 -20.44 14.82
CA ASN A 281 -51.90 -20.08 14.63
C ASN A 281 -51.63 -18.57 14.71
N VAL A 282 -52.67 -17.74 14.56
CA VAL A 282 -52.56 -16.27 14.59
C VAL A 282 -52.77 -15.71 16.01
N PHE A 283 -53.59 -16.36 16.85
CA PHE A 283 -53.91 -15.87 18.20
C PHE A 283 -53.25 -16.66 19.34
N GLY A 284 -52.50 -17.71 19.03
CA GLY A 284 -51.72 -18.51 20.00
C GLY A 284 -50.47 -17.78 20.50
N SER A 285 -50.64 -16.89 21.48
CA SER A 285 -49.55 -16.18 22.17
C SER A 285 -48.46 -17.13 22.68
N ASN A 286 -47.23 -16.93 22.19
CA ASN A 286 -45.99 -17.44 22.79
C ASN A 286 -45.88 -16.97 24.24
N ARG A 287 -46.31 -17.82 25.18
CA ARG A 287 -46.04 -17.65 26.61
C ARG A 287 -45.63 -19.00 27.20
N LYS A 288 -44.38 -19.40 26.95
CA LYS A 288 -43.68 -20.35 27.83
C LYS A 288 -42.41 -19.69 28.35
N ARG A 289 -42.55 -19.09 29.53
CA ARG A 289 -41.47 -18.95 30.50
C ARG A 289 -41.13 -20.34 31.03
N LYS A 290 -39.88 -20.77 30.87
CA LYS A 290 -38.99 -21.30 31.91
C LYS A 290 -37.69 -21.74 31.26
#